data_AF-A0A099PC41-F1
#
_entry.id   AF-A0A099PC41-F1
#
_cell.length_a   1.000
_cell.length_b   1.000
_cell.length_c   1.000
_cell.angle_alpha   90.00
_cell.angle_beta   90.00
_cell.angle_gamma   90.00
#
_symmetry.space_group_name_H-M   'P 1'
#
loop_
_entity.id
_entity.type
_entity.pdbx_description
1 polymer ?
#
loop_
_entity_poly.entity_id
_entity_poly.type
_entity_poly.pdbx_seq_one_letter_code
_entity_poly.pdbx_strand_id
1 'polypeptide(L)'
;MKKPQFSLSFTPAGDLLVVDSLPPHAREAVGPEYQRLLAALCRAMGAEVQLDAMRLHHWPMFASSSLNQGGDEAQRAVRRQLDVMLKKHPARRVLLLGEPAAQWLLEQDHSLEDMRGLTFTLRAGVSAVTSYSLMHMLKLPEFKADCWRDLQPLL
;
A
#
# COMPACT_ATOMS: atom_id res chain seq x y z
N MET A 1 -1.23 -2.52 24.94
CA MET A 1 -1.01 -2.53 23.47
C MET A 1 -0.64 -1.12 23.02
N LYS A 2 0.42 -0.98 22.22
CA LYS A 2 0.81 0.31 21.63
C LYS A 2 -0.25 0.71 20.61
N LYS A 3 -0.69 1.98 20.61
CA LYS A 3 -1.68 2.45 19.62
C LYS A 3 -1.03 2.41 18.23
N PRO A 4 -1.71 1.88 17.21
CA PRO A 4 -1.14 1.78 15.87
C PRO A 4 -0.87 3.18 15.31
N GLN A 5 0.19 3.30 14.51
CA GLN A 5 0.57 4.56 13.87
C GLN A 5 1.19 4.23 12.52
N PHE A 6 0.55 4.69 11.45
CA PHE A 6 0.99 4.41 10.08
C PHE A 6 0.42 5.42 9.10
N SER A 7 1.01 5.47 7.91
CA SER A 7 0.49 6.21 6.77
C SER A 7 0.49 5.28 5.56
N LEU A 8 -0.61 5.23 4.81
CA LEU A 8 -0.71 4.50 3.54
C LEU A 8 -1.07 5.47 2.43
N SER A 9 -0.58 5.21 1.23
CA SER A 9 -1.14 5.78 -0.01
C SER A 9 -1.93 4.72 -0.75
N PHE A 10 -3.06 5.09 -1.34
CA PHE A 10 -3.84 4.26 -2.24
C PHE A 10 -3.85 4.95 -3.59
N THR A 11 -3.18 4.38 -4.57
CA THR A 11 -3.03 4.98 -5.90
C THR A 11 -3.54 4.02 -6.97
N PRO A 12 -4.62 4.36 -7.68
CA PRO A 12 -5.13 3.52 -8.75
C PRO A 12 -4.27 3.67 -10.01
N ALA A 13 -4.22 2.59 -10.80
CA ALA A 13 -3.54 2.53 -12.09
C ALA A 13 -4.24 1.50 -12.99
N GLY A 14 -5.30 1.90 -13.70
CA GLY A 14 -6.09 0.98 -14.53
C GLY A 14 -6.72 -0.14 -13.69
N ASP A 15 -6.36 -1.40 -13.98
CA ASP A 15 -6.80 -2.59 -13.22
C ASP A 15 -5.92 -2.92 -11.99
N LEU A 16 -4.93 -2.05 -11.70
CA LEU A 16 -4.01 -2.17 -10.58
C LEU A 16 -4.35 -1.13 -9.50
N LEU A 17 -4.27 -1.52 -8.24
CA LEU A 17 -4.26 -0.60 -7.10
C LEU A 17 -2.94 -0.74 -6.35
N VAL A 18 -2.16 0.32 -6.25
CA VAL A 18 -0.94 0.34 -5.44
C VAL A 18 -1.27 0.89 -4.06
N VAL A 19 -1.00 0.12 -3.02
CA VAL A 19 -1.10 0.52 -1.63
C VAL A 19 0.30 0.54 -1.02
N ASP A 20 0.86 1.72 -0.80
CA ASP A 20 2.24 1.87 -0.32
C ASP A 20 2.30 2.43 1.11
N SER A 21 3.23 1.88 1.89
CA SER A 21 3.52 2.30 3.25
C SER A 21 4.43 3.52 3.26
N LEU A 22 3.95 4.60 3.86
CA LEU A 22 4.67 5.85 3.99
C LEU A 22 5.17 6.05 5.43
N PRO A 23 6.26 6.81 5.63
CA PRO A 23 6.67 7.22 6.96
C PRO A 23 5.52 7.94 7.69
N PRO A 24 5.29 7.65 8.98
CA PRO A 24 4.32 8.39 9.78
C PRO A 24 4.62 9.89 9.76
N HIS A 25 3.60 10.71 9.53
CA HIS A 25 3.67 12.19 9.56
C HIS A 25 4.63 12.87 8.57
N ALA A 26 5.16 12.17 7.57
CA ALA A 26 5.97 12.79 6.54
C ALA A 26 5.08 13.54 5.51
N ARG A 27 4.85 14.84 5.75
CA ARG A 27 4.11 15.74 4.84
C ARG A 27 4.66 15.73 3.40
N GLU A 28 5.93 15.37 3.23
CA GLU A 28 6.66 15.37 1.95
C GLU A 28 6.97 13.96 1.42
N ALA A 29 6.42 12.89 2.01
CA ALA A 29 6.73 11.52 1.59
C ALA A 29 6.42 11.25 0.11
N VAL A 30 5.46 11.98 -0.47
CA VAL A 30 5.02 11.83 -1.86
C VAL A 30 5.59 12.93 -2.76
N GLY A 31 6.91 13.10 -2.73
CA GLY A 31 7.64 14.03 -3.59
C GLY A 31 7.82 13.55 -5.04
N PRO A 32 8.52 14.33 -5.89
CA PRO A 32 8.70 13.99 -7.31
C PRO A 32 9.40 12.66 -7.57
N GLU A 33 10.38 12.27 -6.74
CA GLU A 33 11.10 11.00 -6.90
C GLU A 33 10.21 9.79 -6.59
N TYR A 34 9.39 9.90 -5.56
CA TYR A 34 8.36 8.92 -5.23
C TYR A 34 7.39 8.74 -6.39
N GLN A 35 6.84 9.85 -6.90
CA GLN A 35 5.88 9.81 -8.02
C GLN A 35 6.51 9.21 -9.28
N ARG A 36 7.78 9.52 -9.56
CA ARG A 36 8.52 8.96 -10.70
C ARG A 36 8.72 7.45 -10.55
N LEU A 37 9.10 6.97 -9.36
CA LEU A 37 9.27 5.54 -9.10
C LEU A 37 7.93 4.79 -9.17
N LEU A 38 6.87 5.34 -8.57
CA LEU A 38 5.52 4.79 -8.65
C LEU A 38 5.05 4.67 -10.10
N ALA A 39 5.22 5.74 -10.90
CA ALA A 39 4.86 5.72 -12.31
C ALA A 39 5.67 4.69 -13.11
N ALA A 40 6.97 4.55 -12.83
CA ALA A 40 7.81 3.54 -13.46
C ALA A 40 7.38 2.11 -13.10
N LEU A 41 7.04 1.88 -11.82
CA LEU A 41 6.53 0.60 -11.34
C LEU A 41 5.22 0.23 -12.04
N CYS A 42 4.23 1.15 -12.05
CA CYS A 42 2.96 0.92 -12.72
C CYS A 42 3.16 0.62 -14.21
N ARG A 43 4.02 1.37 -14.91
CA ARG A 43 4.32 1.11 -16.33
C ARG A 43 4.94 -0.27 -16.55
N ALA A 44 5.86 -0.70 -15.68
CA ALA A 44 6.44 -2.05 -15.73
C ALA A 44 5.38 -3.15 -15.52
N MET A 45 4.33 -2.86 -14.75
CA MET A 45 3.16 -3.72 -14.54
C MET A 45 2.08 -3.61 -15.64
N GLY A 46 2.37 -2.89 -16.74
CA GLY A 46 1.46 -2.68 -17.85
C GLY A 46 0.32 -1.70 -17.56
N ALA A 47 0.47 -0.81 -16.56
CA ALA A 47 -0.56 0.11 -16.09
C ALA A 47 -0.08 1.58 -16.09
N GLU A 48 -1.03 2.50 -16.18
CA GLU A 48 -0.75 3.95 -16.07
C GLU A 48 -1.26 4.49 -14.74
N VAL A 49 -0.39 5.15 -13.98
CA VAL A 49 -0.71 5.68 -12.65
C VAL A 49 -1.65 6.89 -12.72
N GLN A 50 -2.65 6.93 -11.84
CA GLN A 50 -3.58 8.05 -11.69
C GLN A 50 -3.25 8.83 -10.41
N LEU A 51 -2.22 9.69 -10.46
CA LEU A 51 -1.72 10.42 -9.29
C LEU A 51 -2.74 11.41 -8.71
N ASP A 52 -3.62 11.98 -9.54
CA ASP A 52 -4.73 12.85 -9.12
C ASP A 52 -5.81 12.10 -8.31
N ALA A 53 -5.94 10.79 -8.55
CA ALA A 53 -6.83 9.90 -7.84
C ALA A 53 -6.20 9.28 -6.58
N MET A 54 -4.92 9.54 -6.30
CA MET A 54 -4.25 9.07 -5.09
C MET A 54 -4.97 9.54 -3.82
N ARG A 55 -5.03 8.67 -2.81
CA ARG A 55 -5.60 8.99 -1.49
C ARG A 55 -4.62 8.61 -0.39
N LEU A 56 -4.36 9.55 0.51
CA LEU A 56 -3.56 9.31 1.70
C LEU A 56 -4.48 8.91 2.86
N HIS A 57 -4.04 7.90 3.61
CA HIS A 57 -4.70 7.41 4.80
C HIS A 57 -3.71 7.45 5.95
N HIS A 58 -3.94 8.32 6.92
CA HIS A 58 -3.10 8.46 8.10
C HIS A 58 -3.82 7.91 9.32
N TRP A 59 -3.07 7.20 10.15
CA TRP A 59 -3.54 6.72 11.44
C TRP A 59 -2.53 7.06 12.55
N PRO A 60 -2.98 7.58 13.70
CA PRO A 60 -4.36 7.98 14.03
C PRO A 60 -4.85 9.15 13.16
N MET A 61 -6.15 9.19 12.92
CA MET A 61 -6.80 10.24 12.12
C MET A 61 -6.91 11.56 12.90
N PHE A 62 -7.09 11.48 14.22
CA PHE A 62 -7.22 12.62 15.10
C PHE A 62 -6.10 12.61 16.15
N ALA A 63 -5.59 13.80 16.48
CA ALA A 63 -4.63 13.96 17.58
C ALA A 63 -5.26 13.71 18.96
N SER A 64 -6.59 13.87 19.10
CA SER A 64 -7.27 13.65 20.37
C SER A 64 -7.41 12.15 20.67
N SER A 65 -7.26 11.80 21.95
CA SER A 65 -7.52 10.46 22.47
C SER A 65 -8.98 10.24 22.88
N SER A 66 -9.87 11.20 22.63
CA SER A 66 -11.29 11.15 23.00
C SER A 66 -12.10 10.15 22.17
N LEU A 67 -11.61 9.82 20.98
CA LEU A 67 -12.18 8.79 20.11
C LEU A 67 -11.35 7.51 20.19
N ASN A 68 -12.01 6.36 20.15
CA ASN A 68 -11.32 5.07 20.03
C ASN A 68 -10.57 5.02 18.69
N GLN A 69 -9.24 4.93 18.76
CA GLN A 69 -8.35 4.81 17.59
C GLN A 69 -7.41 3.60 17.76
N GLY A 70 -7.91 2.54 18.41
CA GLY A 70 -7.21 1.27 18.57
C GLY A 70 -7.10 0.45 17.27
N GLY A 71 -6.49 -0.73 17.37
CA GLY A 71 -6.24 -1.63 16.23
C GLY A 71 -7.51 -1.95 15.43
N ASP A 72 -8.59 -2.33 16.10
CA ASP A 72 -9.84 -2.70 15.42
C ASP A 72 -10.45 -1.54 14.61
N GLU A 73 -10.34 -0.30 15.13
CA GLU A 73 -10.81 0.89 14.42
C GLU A 73 -9.90 1.22 13.24
N ALA A 74 -8.59 1.03 13.39
CA ALA A 74 -7.63 1.19 12.31
C ALA A 74 -7.92 0.18 11.18
N GLN A 75 -8.14 -1.08 11.52
CA GLN A 75 -8.51 -2.14 10.57
C GLN A 75 -9.80 -1.78 9.82
N ARG A 76 -10.84 -1.35 10.55
CA ARG A 76 -12.11 -0.88 9.95
C ARG A 76 -11.89 0.28 8.99
N ALA A 77 -11.06 1.25 9.37
CA ALA A 77 -10.79 2.43 8.56
C ALA A 77 -10.04 2.08 7.27
N VAL A 78 -9.04 1.19 7.34
CA VAL A 78 -8.30 0.69 6.17
C VAL A 78 -9.22 -0.11 5.23
N ARG A 79 -10.03 -1.03 5.75
CA ARG A 79 -11.04 -1.76 4.95
C ARG A 79 -11.97 -0.82 4.21
N ARG A 80 -12.51 0.17 4.92
CA ARG A 80 -13.41 1.18 4.32
C ARG A 80 -12.72 1.96 3.21
N GLN A 81 -11.46 2.37 3.42
CA GLN A 81 -10.69 3.07 2.40
C GLN A 81 -10.47 2.19 1.17
N LEU A 82 -10.09 0.92 1.36
CA LEU A 82 -9.94 -0.05 0.28
C LEU A 82 -11.24 -0.25 -0.51
N ASP A 83 -12.38 -0.38 0.17
CA ASP A 83 -13.69 -0.53 -0.49
C ASP A 83 -14.09 0.69 -1.31
N VAL A 84 -13.84 1.90 -0.78
CA VAL A 84 -14.06 3.14 -1.53
C VAL A 84 -13.19 3.18 -2.79
N MET A 85 -11.92 2.80 -2.67
CA MET A 85 -10.99 2.79 -3.80
C MET A 85 -11.40 1.77 -4.86
N LEU A 86 -11.69 0.53 -4.47
CA LEU A 86 -12.06 -0.54 -5.41
C LEU A 86 -13.45 -0.33 -6.03
N LYS A 87 -14.38 0.33 -5.33
CA LYS A 87 -15.67 0.72 -5.91
C LYS A 87 -15.51 1.79 -7.00
N LYS A 88 -14.61 2.76 -6.78
CA LYS A 88 -14.39 3.87 -7.71
C LYS A 88 -13.44 3.50 -8.86
N HIS A 89 -12.44 2.66 -8.57
CA HIS A 89 -11.40 2.21 -9.48
C HIS A 89 -11.35 0.67 -9.42
N PRO A 90 -12.14 -0.04 -10.24
CA PRO A 90 -12.20 -1.50 -10.23
C PRO A 90 -10.85 -2.13 -10.59
N ALA A 91 -10.08 -2.52 -9.57
CA ALA A 91 -8.81 -3.20 -9.73
C ALA A 91 -8.98 -4.72 -9.56
N ARG A 92 -8.24 -5.49 -10.37
CA ARG A 92 -8.11 -6.95 -10.27
C ARG A 92 -6.81 -7.36 -9.59
N ARG A 93 -5.84 -6.45 -9.53
CA ARG A 93 -4.51 -6.64 -8.97
C ARG A 93 -4.23 -5.57 -7.93
N VAL A 94 -3.61 -5.94 -6.82
CA VAL A 94 -3.23 -5.01 -5.75
C VAL A 94 -1.77 -5.22 -5.38
N LEU A 95 -0.98 -4.14 -5.36
CA LEU A 95 0.37 -4.17 -4.82
C LEU A 95 0.35 -3.64 -3.40
N LEU A 96 0.81 -4.44 -2.44
CA LEU A 96 0.96 -4.06 -1.03
C LEU A 96 2.44 -3.79 -0.77
N LEU A 97 2.83 -2.53 -0.77
CA LEU A 97 4.22 -2.12 -0.68
C LEU A 97 4.55 -1.66 0.75
N GLY A 98 5.45 -2.37 1.40
CA GLY A 98 5.84 -2.17 2.80
C GLY A 98 4.96 -2.91 3.81
N GLU A 99 5.54 -3.16 4.99
CA GLU A 99 4.94 -3.96 6.05
C GLU A 99 3.57 -3.45 6.52
N PRO A 100 3.36 -2.15 6.84
CA PRO A 100 2.03 -1.68 7.22
C PRO A 100 0.95 -1.94 6.16
N ALA A 101 1.25 -1.70 4.88
CA ALA A 101 0.29 -1.95 3.80
C ALA A 101 -0.11 -3.44 3.78
N ALA A 102 0.86 -4.34 3.92
CA ALA A 102 0.61 -5.77 3.97
C ALA A 102 -0.20 -6.18 5.20
N GLN A 103 0.26 -5.82 6.41
CA GLN A 103 -0.37 -6.24 7.66
C GLN A 103 -1.82 -5.77 7.78
N TRP A 104 -2.10 -4.50 7.46
CA TRP A 104 -3.46 -3.95 7.59
C TRP A 104 -4.41 -4.42 6.49
N LEU A 105 -3.94 -4.71 5.28
CA LEU A 105 -4.83 -5.17 4.20
C LEU A 105 -5.00 -6.68 4.18
N LEU A 106 -3.98 -7.44 4.57
CA LEU A 106 -4.05 -8.91 4.69
C LEU A 106 -4.55 -9.37 6.05
N GLU A 107 -4.58 -8.47 7.04
CA GLU A 107 -5.06 -8.73 8.41
C GLU A 107 -4.21 -9.78 9.14
N GLN A 108 -2.91 -9.76 8.84
CA GLN A 108 -1.92 -10.67 9.40
C GLN A 108 -0.85 -9.86 10.13
N ASP A 109 -0.44 -10.33 11.31
CA ASP A 109 0.66 -9.77 12.07
C ASP A 109 1.96 -10.54 11.78
N HIS A 110 2.32 -10.62 10.50
CA HIS A 110 3.55 -11.24 10.02
C HIS A 110 4.55 -10.17 9.58
N SER A 111 5.84 -10.54 9.54
CA SER A 111 6.87 -9.64 9.01
C SER A 111 6.75 -9.50 7.50
N LEU A 112 7.29 -8.41 6.94
CA LEU A 112 7.37 -8.28 5.48
C LEU A 112 8.15 -9.43 4.83
N GLU A 113 9.19 -9.95 5.47
CA GLU A 113 10.00 -11.05 4.95
C GLU A 113 9.19 -12.33 4.77
N ASP A 114 8.24 -12.59 5.68
CA ASP A 114 7.36 -13.76 5.61
C ASP A 114 6.25 -13.63 4.55
N MET A 115 5.94 -12.39 4.13
CA MET A 115 4.82 -12.10 3.23
C MET A 115 5.25 -11.75 1.80
N ARG A 116 6.47 -11.24 1.59
CA ARG A 116 6.88 -10.71 0.28
C ARG A 116 6.94 -11.80 -0.80
N GLY A 117 6.53 -11.45 -2.02
CA GLY A 117 6.50 -12.37 -3.16
C GLY A 117 5.42 -13.45 -3.11
N LEU A 118 4.63 -13.53 -2.03
CA LEU A 118 3.46 -14.39 -1.94
C LEU A 118 2.24 -13.70 -2.56
N THR A 119 1.41 -14.49 -3.25
CA THR A 119 0.13 -14.03 -3.79
C THR A 119 -1.01 -14.35 -2.83
N PHE A 120 -1.82 -13.34 -2.54
CA PHE A 120 -2.98 -13.43 -1.68
C PHE A 120 -4.26 -13.14 -2.48
N THR A 121 -5.37 -13.71 -2.06
CA THR A 121 -6.70 -13.30 -2.56
C THR A 121 -7.29 -12.30 -1.56
N LEU A 122 -7.31 -11.03 -1.93
CA LEU A 122 -7.80 -9.95 -1.05
C LEU A 122 -9.34 -9.95 -0.97
N ARG A 123 -9.99 -10.30 -2.08
CA ARG A 123 -11.42 -10.59 -2.20
C ARG A 123 -11.64 -11.38 -3.49
N ALA A 124 -12.85 -11.90 -3.71
CA ALA A 124 -13.17 -12.62 -4.93
C ALA A 124 -12.79 -11.82 -6.19
N GLY A 125 -11.90 -12.38 -7.02
CA GLY A 125 -11.44 -11.76 -8.26
C GLY A 125 -10.38 -10.66 -8.11
N VAL A 126 -9.82 -10.47 -6.91
CA VAL A 126 -8.76 -9.48 -6.66
C VAL A 126 -7.55 -10.16 -6.00
N SER A 127 -6.47 -10.29 -6.78
CA SER A 127 -5.19 -10.83 -6.33
C SER A 127 -4.31 -9.71 -5.76
N ALA A 128 -3.54 -10.03 -4.73
CA ALA A 128 -2.59 -9.11 -4.12
C ALA A 128 -1.20 -9.74 -4.00
N VAL A 129 -0.15 -8.94 -4.12
CA VAL A 129 1.23 -9.35 -3.80
C VAL A 129 1.85 -8.28 -2.91
N THR A 130 2.69 -8.75 -1.99
CA THR A 130 3.43 -7.90 -1.06
C THR A 130 4.88 -7.71 -1.51
N SER A 131 5.44 -6.52 -1.33
CA SER A 131 6.86 -6.24 -1.55
C SER A 131 7.36 -5.02 -0.75
N TYR A 132 8.59 -4.57 -0.97
CA TYR A 132 9.18 -3.40 -0.31
C TYR A 132 8.43 -2.11 -0.65
N SER A 133 8.40 -1.17 0.32
CA SER A 133 7.82 0.15 0.06
C SER A 133 8.64 0.94 -0.96
N LEU A 134 7.99 1.88 -1.64
CA LEU A 134 8.69 2.76 -2.58
C LEU A 134 9.76 3.59 -1.89
N MET A 135 9.47 4.10 -0.69
CA MET A 135 10.45 4.84 0.12
C MET A 135 11.66 3.98 0.51
N HIS A 136 11.46 2.68 0.77
CA HIS A 136 12.56 1.77 1.04
C HIS A 136 13.45 1.61 -0.21
N MET A 137 12.84 1.35 -1.37
CA MET A 137 13.57 1.21 -2.64
C MET A 137 14.22 2.51 -3.15
N LEU A 138 13.72 3.68 -2.75
CA LEU A 138 14.40 4.95 -3.03
C LEU A 138 15.67 5.11 -2.21
N LYS A 139 15.64 4.71 -0.93
CA LYS A 139 16.80 4.77 -0.04
C LYS A 139 17.84 3.71 -0.36
N LEU A 140 17.39 2.51 -0.72
CA LEU A 140 18.21 1.33 -0.97
C LEU A 140 17.82 0.74 -2.35
N PRO A 141 18.37 1.28 -3.45
CA PRO A 141 18.00 0.90 -4.81
C PRO A 141 18.21 -0.57 -5.17
N GLU A 142 19.07 -1.28 -4.45
CA GLU A 142 19.32 -2.72 -4.60
C GLU A 142 18.04 -3.55 -4.44
N PHE A 143 17.07 -3.08 -3.64
CA PHE A 143 15.80 -3.77 -3.43
C PHE A 143 14.82 -3.65 -4.60
N LYS A 144 15.14 -2.89 -5.66
CA LYS A 144 14.30 -2.83 -6.87
C LYS A 144 14.29 -4.15 -7.63
N ALA A 145 15.42 -4.85 -7.70
CA ALA A 145 15.50 -6.16 -8.35
C ALA A 145 14.67 -7.20 -7.59
N ASP A 146 14.75 -7.14 -6.27
CA ASP A 146 13.95 -7.92 -5.33
C ASP A 146 12.46 -7.68 -5.50
N CYS A 147 12.04 -6.41 -5.51
CA CYS A 147 10.66 -6.04 -5.76
C CYS A 147 10.17 -6.56 -7.11
N TRP A 148 10.97 -6.42 -8.17
CA TRP A 148 10.58 -6.94 -9.47
C TRP A 148 10.36 -8.46 -9.49
N ARG A 149 11.18 -9.23 -8.75
CA ARG A 149 10.98 -10.67 -8.57
C ARG A 149 9.69 -10.97 -7.81
N ASP A 150 9.42 -10.22 -6.74
CA ASP A 150 8.20 -10.40 -5.95
C ASP A 150 6.94 -10.16 -6.78
N LEU A 151 6.97 -9.21 -7.72
CA LEU A 151 5.81 -8.80 -8.53
C LEU A 151 5.47 -9.74 -9.69
N GLN A 152 6.37 -10.65 -10.07
CA GLN A 152 6.16 -11.57 -11.20
C GLN A 152 4.85 -12.37 -11.15
N PRO A 153 4.34 -12.84 -10.00
CA PRO A 153 3.08 -13.58 -9.93
C PRO A 153 1.83 -12.78 -10.33
N LEU A 154 1.93 -11.46 -10.51
CA LEU A 154 0.83 -10.58 -10.94
C LEU A 154 0.93 -10.11 -12.41
N LEU A 155 1.95 -10.55 -13.14
CA LEU A 155 2.16 -10.24 -14.56
C LEU A 155 1.51 -11.27 -15.48
#